data_AF-A0AAD8WK08-F1
#
_entry.id   AF-A0AAD8WK08-F1
#
_cell.length_a   1.000
_cell.length_b   1.000
_cell.length_c   1.000
_cell.angle_alpha   90.00
_cell.angle_beta   90.00
_cell.angle_gamma   90.00
#
_symmetry.space_group_name_H-M   'P 1'
#
loop_
_entity.id
_entity.type
_entity.pdbx_description
1 polymer ?
#
loop_
_entity_poly.entity_id
_entity_poly.type
_entity_poly.pdbx_seq_one_letter_code
_entity_poly.pdbx_strand_id
1 'polypeptide(L)' 'MLRRLEEQNEEIMRFCEEAGIPCVQCLPYYAGQDGWEKKHFGPAKCARFVARKEKYDPMAIMYRGQRIFMSPLA' A
#
# COMPACT_ATOMS: atom_id res chain seq x y z
N MET A 1 -11.77 -13.82 17.64
CA MET A 1 -11.19 -12.62 18.26
C MET A 1 -10.48 -11.73 17.24
N LEU A 2 -9.57 -12.26 16.41
CA LEU A 2 -8.91 -11.48 15.34
C LEU A 2 -9.88 -10.82 14.34
N ARG A 3 -10.82 -11.59 13.78
CA ARG A 3 -11.79 -11.05 12.80
C ARG A 3 -12.52 -9.79 13.25
N ARG A 4 -12.97 -9.76 14.51
CA ARG A 4 -13.65 -8.57 15.08
C ARG A 4 -12.73 -7.34 15.14
N LEU A 5 -11.44 -7.54 15.40
CA LEU A 5 -10.45 -6.45 15.42
C LEU A 5 -10.15 -5.97 13.99
N GLU A 6 -10.09 -6.88 13.03
CA GLU A 6 -9.92 -6.55 11.61
C GLU A 6 -11.13 -5.74 11.10
N GLU A 7 -12.35 -6.17 11.41
CA GLU A 7 -13.58 -5.45 11.10
C GLU A 7 -13.58 -4.04 11.71
N GLN A 8 -13.22 -3.91 12.99
CA GLN A 8 -13.12 -2.60 13.65
C GLN A 8 -12.07 -1.69 13.01
N ASN A 9 -10.93 -2.23 12.60
CA ASN A 9 -9.91 -1.46 11.89
C ASN A 9 -10.45 -0.95 10.54
N GLU A 10 -11.20 -1.79 9.81
CA GLU A 10 -11.84 -1.38 8.55
C GLU A 10 -12.89 -0.28 8.76
N GLU A 11 -13.68 -0.35 9.84
CA GLU A 11 -14.65 0.70 10.18
C GLU A 11 -13.99 2.04 10.48
N ILE A 12 -12.88 2.05 11.23
CA ILE A 12 -12.12 3.27 11.53
C ILE A 12 -11.57 3.88 10.24
N MET A 13 -11.00 3.05 9.36
CA MET A 13 -10.47 3.50 8.08
C MET A 13 -11.57 4.09 7.19
N ARG A 14 -12.74 3.46 7.14
CA ARG A 14 -13.91 3.95 6.39
C ARG A 14 -14.40 5.29 6.92
N PHE A 15 -14.48 5.44 8.25
CA PHE A 15 -14.85 6.72 8.87
C PHE A 15 -13.89 7.84 8.48
N CYS A 16 -12.57 7.60 8.51
CA CYS A 16 -11.59 8.61 8.08
C CYS A 16 -11.76 8.99 6.61
N GLU A 17 -12.01 8.01 5.73
CA GLU A 17 -12.25 8.24 4.29
C GLU A 17 -13.51 9.09 4.06
N GLU A 18 -14.63 8.75 4.69
CA GLU A 18 -15.91 9.48 4.60
C GLU A 18 -15.83 10.90 5.18
N ALA A 19 -15.09 11.09 6.28
CA ALA A 19 -14.90 12.38 6.91
C ALA A 19 -13.83 13.26 6.22
N GLY A 20 -13.13 12.74 5.20
CA GLY A 20 -12.03 13.44 4.54
C GLY A 20 -10.81 13.67 5.44
N ILE A 21 -10.66 12.87 6.50
CA ILE A 21 -9.52 12.97 7.44
C ILE A 21 -8.30 12.31 6.78
N PRO A 22 -7.19 13.03 6.57
CA PRO A 22 -5.99 12.44 6.00
C PRO A 22 -5.40 11.39 6.97
N CYS A 23 -5.53 10.12 6.62
CA CYS A 23 -4.98 9.00 7.37
C CYS A 23 -4.04 8.17 6.50
N VAL A 24 -2.91 7.76 7.05
CA VAL A 24 -1.99 6.79 6.42
C VAL A 24 -1.80 5.64 7.39
N GLN A 25 -2.06 4.42 6.93
CA GLN A 25 -1.84 3.22 7.73
C GLN A 25 -0.35 3.06 8.07
N CYS A 26 -0.05 2.80 9.35
CA CYS A 26 1.27 2.35 9.79
C CYS A 26 1.36 0.84 9.58
N LEU A 27 2.42 0.35 8.93
CA LEU A 27 2.59 -1.05 8.51
C LEU A 27 1.38 -1.56 7.68
N PRO A 28 1.06 -0.90 6.55
CA PRO A 28 -0.10 -1.23 5.76
C PRO A 28 -0.02 -2.61 5.12
N TYR A 29 -1.18 -3.22 4.93
CA TYR A 29 -1.35 -4.33 4.01
C TYR A 29 -2.39 -3.94 2.96
N TYR A 30 -1.96 -3.93 1.69
CA TYR A 30 -2.86 -3.85 0.55
C TYR A 30 -2.68 -5.11 -0.30
N ALA A 31 -3.79 -5.68 -0.75
CA ALA A 31 -3.78 -6.93 -1.51
C ALA A 31 -3.10 -6.78 -2.90
N GLY A 32 -3.03 -5.55 -3.41
CA GLY A 32 -2.43 -5.25 -4.71
C GLY A 32 -1.97 -3.81 -4.83
N GLN A 33 -1.33 -3.53 -5.97
CA GLN A 33 -0.61 -2.29 -6.23
C GLN A 33 -1.52 -1.06 -6.16
N ASP A 34 -2.77 -1.15 -6.63
CA ASP A 34 -3.73 -0.02 -6.63
C ASP A 34 -3.94 0.61 -5.24
N GLY A 35 -4.00 -0.21 -4.18
CA GLY A 35 -4.10 0.28 -2.81
C GLY A 35 -2.84 1.04 -2.37
N TRP A 36 -1.67 0.56 -2.79
CA TRP A 36 -0.40 1.25 -2.54
C TRP A 36 -0.31 2.59 -3.28
N GLU A 37 -0.68 2.63 -4.56
CA GLU A 37 -0.57 3.85 -5.36
C GLU A 37 -1.58 4.92 -4.93
N LYS A 38 -2.85 4.54 -4.80
CA LYS A 38 -3.95 5.48 -4.54
C LYS A 38 -4.09 5.84 -3.06
N LYS A 39 -3.95 4.88 -2.15
CA LYS A 39 -4.25 5.08 -0.71
C LYS A 39 -3.00 5.34 0.14
N HIS A 40 -1.81 4.89 -0.27
CA HIS A 40 -0.61 5.00 0.57
C HIS A 40 0.40 6.04 0.08
N PHE A 41 0.91 5.89 -1.14
CA PHE A 41 1.95 6.77 -1.67
C PHE A 41 1.36 8.06 -2.24
N GLY A 42 0.23 7.95 -2.94
CA GLY A 42 -0.27 9.01 -3.79
C GLY A 42 0.56 9.19 -5.07
N PRO A 43 0.05 9.94 -6.06
CA PRO A 43 0.58 9.95 -7.42
C PRO A 43 2.04 10.40 -7.51
N ALA A 44 2.42 11.48 -6.80
CA ALA A 44 3.78 12.03 -6.89
C ALA A 44 4.85 11.13 -6.23
N LYS A 45 4.54 10.51 -5.09
CA LYS A 45 5.50 9.64 -4.40
C LYS A 45 5.55 8.25 -5.02
N CYS A 46 4.46 7.78 -5.61
CA CYS A 46 4.40 6.48 -6.29
C CYS A 46 5.38 6.43 -7.47
N ALA A 47 5.37 7.42 -8.36
CA ALA A 47 6.28 7.46 -9.50
C ALA A 47 7.76 7.39 -9.07
N ARG A 48 8.13 8.15 -8.03
CA ARG A 48 9.49 8.09 -7.46
C ARG A 48 9.81 6.73 -6.83
N PHE A 49 8.83 6.07 -6.23
CA PHE A 49 9.00 4.75 -5.63
C PHE A 49 9.22 3.67 -6.70
N VAL A 50 8.42 3.67 -7.76
CA VAL A 50 8.56 2.79 -8.93
C VAL A 50 9.94 2.97 -9.57
N ALA A 51 10.36 4.21 -9.87
CA ALA A 51 11.67 4.48 -10.46
C ALA A 51 12.85 3.96 -9.60
N ARG A 52 12.71 4.01 -8.26
CA ARG A 52 13.71 3.43 -7.35
C ARG A 52 13.66 1.91 -7.34
N LYS A 53 12.47 1.31 -7.43
CA LYS A 53 12.32 -0.14 -7.52
C LYS A 53 12.94 -0.67 -8.80
N GLU A 54 12.70 -0.03 -9.94
CA GLU A 54 13.35 -0.38 -11.21
C GLU A 54 14.88 -0.27 -11.13
N LYS A 55 15.39 0.80 -10.52
CA LYS A 55 16.84 1.02 -10.41
C LYS A 55 17.55 0.01 -9.51
N TYR A 56 16.93 -0.38 -8.39
CA TYR A 56 17.61 -1.13 -7.32
C TYR A 56 17.10 -2.57 -7.13
N ASP A 57 15.92 -2.91 -7.62
CA ASP A 57 15.33 -4.26 -7.58
C ASP A 57 14.41 -4.51 -8.81
N PRO A 58 14.97 -4.48 -10.04
CA PRO A 58 14.18 -4.59 -11.28
C PRO A 58 13.42 -5.92 -11.40
N MET A 59 13.94 -6.97 -10.78
CA MET A 59 13.35 -8.32 -10.79
C MET A 59 12.31 -8.54 -9.68
N ALA A 60 12.00 -7.49 -8.90
CA ALA A 60 11.07 -7.53 -7.77
C ALA A 60 11.31 -8.73 -6.83
N ILE A 61 12.58 -8.98 -6.50
CA ILE A 61 12.99 -10.10 -5.64
C ILE A 61 12.87 -9.68 -4.17
N MET A 62 13.23 -8.43 -3.86
CA MET A 62 13.24 -7.94 -2.49
C MET A 62 11.83 -7.64 -2.00
N TYR A 63 11.54 -8.12 -0.78
CA TYR A 63 10.34 -7.78 -0.02
C TYR A 63 9.03 -8.10 -0.77
N ARG A 64 8.94 -9.28 -1.42
CA ARG A 64 7.70 -9.75 -2.05
C ARG A 64 6.52 -9.89 -1.08
N GLY A 65 6.79 -10.11 0.21
CA GLY A 65 5.77 -10.20 1.26
C GLY A 65 4.93 -8.93 1.44
N GLN A 66 5.42 -7.75 1.03
CA GLN A 66 4.65 -6.50 1.03
C GLN A 66 3.60 -6.45 -0.09
N ARG A 67 3.70 -7.32 -1.10
CA ARG A 67 2.81 -7.37 -2.27
C ARG A 67 2.69 -6.06 -3.06
N ILE A 68 3.69 -5.18 -2.97
CA ILE A 68 3.72 -3.95 -3.78
C ILE A 68 4.08 -4.29 -5.24
N PHE A 69 5.11 -5.12 -5.43
CA PHE A 69 5.53 -5.63 -6.73
C PHE A 69 5.70 -7.14 -6.64
N MET A 70 4.97 -7.87 -7.48
CA MET A 70 4.97 -9.35 -7.49
C MET A 70 5.61 -9.96 -8.73
N SER A 71 5.89 -9.15 -9.75
CA SER A 71 6.57 -9.53 -10.99
C SER A 71 7.67 -8.51 -11.30
N PRO A 72 8.63 -8.85 -12.18
CA PRO A 72 9.56 -7.88 -12.73
C PRO A 72 8.82 -6.65 -13.28
N LEU A 73 9.46 -5.49 -13.16
CA LEU A 73 8.95 -4.21 -13.67
C LEU A 73 9.31 -3.99 -15.15
N ALA A 74 10.28 -4.77 -15.65
CA ALA A 74 10.73 -4.79 -17.04
C ALA A 74 10.13 -5.97 -17.82
#